data_AF-A0A2I0N2B3-F1
#
_entry.id   AF-A0A2I0N2B3-F1
#
_cell.length_a   1.000
_cell.length_b   1.000
_cell.length_c   1.000
_cell.angle_alpha   90.00
_cell.angle_beta   90.00
_cell.angle_gamma   90.00
#
_symmetry.space_group_name_H-M   'P 1'
#
loop_
_entity.id
_entity.type
_entity.pdbx_description
1 polymer ?
#
loop_
_entity_poly.entity_id
_entity_poly.type
_entity_poly.pdbx_seq_one_letter_code
_entity_poly.pdbx_strand_id
1 'polypeptide(L)'
;MDSHEEHHVAQERIHYNNHKRRGKLLRSAQPWILALLFLLSLLTVVLVMKNYTDHRIQEANQIMNSESKEYKDLERRIYERLPFRRIYDAVSPKLAGVAVNRTAFSRGSMLDLSNAVLCDASGHLLVPTRRVEGQSAAFVRVESATGPKVYLGDVVGHDEVTGLSLLQVPELTGQKGVQWLKNDVALAQTVAVMASPTGDRDQGNVSQAIVHSLPRLYALSKEQGGFQVHAFVLNLEPYDGNDGGLVLGMDGSVLGLVSRALSQRLGLGNQGAVVPSTEVLTVISRILRTEGFSPLAFGVKGDLAAYGPRKEKGFYVLEVTPGSAAQRAGIRPTDIILQIDQTRIKETQSLERALAGHRSGDEFQCIILRGRKEITLRVRLY
;
A
#
# COMPACT_ATOMS: atom_id res chain seq x y z
N MET A 1 -45.31 -107.61 65.21
CA MET A 1 -45.59 -107.52 63.76
C MET A 1 -45.47 -106.05 63.42
N ASP A 2 -44.25 -105.49 63.47
CA ASP A 2 -44.06 -104.04 63.67
C ASP A 2 -42.90 -103.42 62.85
N SER A 3 -41.96 -104.22 62.32
CA SER A 3 -40.77 -103.69 61.63
C SER A 3 -40.99 -103.25 60.18
N HIS A 4 -42.16 -103.55 59.60
CA HIS A 4 -42.46 -103.19 58.20
C HIS A 4 -43.18 -101.84 58.04
N GLU A 5 -43.76 -101.29 59.11
CA GLU A 5 -44.53 -100.04 59.05
C GLU A 5 -43.64 -98.79 59.23
N GLU A 6 -42.59 -98.86 60.07
CA GLU A 6 -41.65 -97.75 60.29
C GLU A 6 -40.87 -97.35 59.02
N HIS A 7 -40.52 -98.31 58.17
CA HIS A 7 -39.72 -98.04 56.96
C HIS A 7 -40.48 -97.25 55.88
N HIS A 8 -41.80 -97.44 55.74
CA HIS A 8 -42.61 -96.66 54.80
C HIS A 8 -42.79 -95.21 55.26
N VAL A 9 -43.07 -95.00 56.55
CA VAL A 9 -43.25 -93.66 57.15
C VAL A 9 -41.95 -92.83 57.07
N ALA A 10 -40.78 -93.47 57.17
CA ALA A 10 -39.49 -92.81 57.03
C ALA A 10 -39.26 -92.23 55.62
N GLN A 11 -39.60 -92.99 54.56
CA GLN A 11 -39.40 -92.53 53.17
C GLN A 11 -40.34 -91.39 52.77
N GLU A 12 -41.62 -91.46 53.15
CA GLU A 12 -42.56 -90.36 52.89
C GLU A 12 -42.16 -89.06 53.60
N ARG A 13 -41.68 -89.15 54.85
CA ARG A 13 -41.17 -87.97 55.58
C ARG A 13 -39.99 -87.31 54.88
N ILE A 14 -39.07 -88.07 54.30
CA ILE A 14 -37.92 -87.52 53.57
C ILE A 14 -38.37 -86.81 52.28
N HIS A 15 -39.30 -87.39 51.53
CA HIS A 15 -39.84 -86.77 50.32
C HIS A 15 -40.65 -85.50 50.61
N TYR A 16 -41.53 -85.53 51.63
CA TYR A 16 -42.30 -84.37 52.06
C TYR A 16 -41.41 -83.21 52.54
N ASN A 17 -40.37 -83.50 53.32
CA ASN A 17 -39.47 -82.47 53.85
C ASN A 17 -38.60 -81.83 52.75
N ASN A 18 -38.20 -82.59 51.72
CA ASN A 18 -37.48 -82.04 50.55
C ASN A 18 -38.36 -81.14 49.68
N HIS A 19 -39.64 -81.47 49.47
CA HIS A 19 -40.58 -80.55 48.80
C HIS A 19 -40.80 -79.26 49.61
N LYS A 20 -40.94 -79.36 50.94
CA LYS A 20 -41.13 -78.20 51.83
C LYS A 20 -39.87 -77.31 51.90
N ARG A 21 -38.66 -77.90 51.84
CA ARG A 21 -37.38 -77.17 51.71
C ARG A 21 -37.23 -76.49 50.34
N ARG A 22 -37.48 -77.19 49.23
CA ARG A 22 -37.45 -76.58 47.88
C ARG A 22 -38.44 -75.43 47.75
N GLY A 23 -39.67 -75.58 48.26
CA GLY A 23 -40.67 -74.51 48.28
C GLY A 23 -40.28 -73.30 49.12
N LYS A 24 -39.61 -73.49 50.26
CA LYS A 24 -39.04 -72.37 51.06
C LYS A 24 -37.88 -71.68 50.35
N LEU A 25 -36.95 -72.44 49.76
CA LEU A 25 -35.80 -71.91 49.01
C LEU A 25 -36.25 -71.06 47.81
N LEU A 26 -37.21 -71.56 47.03
CA LEU A 26 -37.79 -70.82 45.90
C LEU A 26 -38.46 -69.52 46.36
N ARG A 27 -39.26 -69.57 47.44
CA ARG A 27 -39.89 -68.36 48.01
C ARG A 27 -38.88 -67.35 48.57
N SER A 28 -37.73 -67.79 49.11
CA SER A 28 -36.66 -66.88 49.55
C SER A 28 -35.83 -66.30 48.40
N ALA A 29 -35.71 -67.02 47.27
CA ALA A 29 -34.98 -66.55 46.09
C ALA A 29 -35.81 -65.60 45.20
N GLN A 30 -37.14 -65.75 45.21
CA GLN A 30 -38.08 -64.95 44.40
C GLN A 30 -37.90 -63.42 44.51
N PRO A 31 -37.73 -62.78 45.69
CA PRO A 31 -37.48 -61.34 45.77
C PRO A 31 -36.12 -60.94 45.15
N TRP A 32 -35.10 -61.79 45.24
CA TRP A 32 -33.80 -61.54 44.63
C TRP A 32 -33.84 -61.66 43.10
N ILE A 33 -34.62 -62.60 42.56
CA ILE A 33 -34.87 -62.73 41.12
C ILE A 33 -35.62 -61.49 40.59
N LEU A 34 -36.64 -61.01 41.31
CA LEU A 34 -37.36 -59.79 40.95
C LEU A 34 -36.47 -58.53 41.03
N ALA A 35 -35.64 -58.41 42.06
CA ALA A 35 -34.65 -57.33 42.18
C ALA A 35 -33.61 -57.37 41.05
N LEU A 36 -33.15 -58.56 40.67
CA LEU A 36 -32.22 -58.75 39.54
C LEU A 36 -32.87 -58.34 38.21
N LEU A 37 -34.11 -58.74 37.95
CA LEU A 37 -34.87 -58.35 36.75
C LEU A 37 -35.12 -56.83 36.70
N PHE A 38 -35.40 -56.20 37.85
CA PHE A 38 -35.55 -54.76 37.96
C PHE A 38 -34.23 -54.00 37.74
N LEU A 39 -33.10 -54.52 38.24
CA LEU A 39 -31.78 -53.96 37.96
C LEU A 39 -31.38 -54.11 36.49
N LEU A 40 -31.73 -55.24 35.86
CA LEU A 40 -31.54 -55.45 34.43
C LEU A 40 -32.39 -54.50 33.59
N SER A 41 -33.66 -54.26 33.94
CA SER A 41 -34.49 -53.27 33.21
C SER A 41 -34.00 -51.84 33.43
N LEU A 42 -33.54 -51.49 34.63
CA LEU A 42 -32.92 -50.19 34.88
C LEU A 42 -31.65 -50.01 34.04
N LEU A 43 -30.80 -51.05 33.96
CA LEU A 43 -29.59 -51.05 33.16
C LEU A 43 -29.88 -50.92 31.65
N THR A 44 -30.91 -51.59 31.13
CA THR A 44 -31.30 -51.42 29.72
C THR A 44 -31.83 -50.02 29.44
N VAL A 45 -32.61 -49.41 30.34
CA VAL A 45 -33.05 -48.02 30.20
C VAL A 45 -31.84 -47.06 30.20
N VAL A 46 -30.87 -47.25 31.09
CA VAL A 46 -29.63 -46.44 31.11
C VAL A 46 -28.82 -46.61 29.82
N LEU A 47 -28.67 -47.84 29.31
CA LEU A 47 -27.98 -48.11 28.04
C LEU A 47 -28.69 -47.49 26.84
N VAL A 48 -30.02 -47.59 26.77
CA VAL A 48 -30.83 -46.97 25.71
C VAL A 48 -30.73 -45.45 25.78
N MET A 49 -30.87 -44.85 26.97
CA MET A 49 -30.75 -43.40 27.15
C MET A 49 -29.36 -42.89 26.79
N LYS A 50 -28.30 -43.62 27.18
CA LYS A 50 -26.93 -43.28 26.79
C LYS A 50 -26.74 -43.35 25.28
N ASN A 51 -27.15 -44.44 24.64
CA ASN A 51 -27.01 -44.60 23.19
C ASN A 51 -27.82 -43.54 22.43
N TYR A 52 -28.99 -43.16 22.95
CA TYR A 52 -29.79 -42.05 22.41
C TYR A 52 -29.09 -40.70 22.57
N THR A 53 -28.53 -40.36 23.73
CA THR A 53 -27.77 -39.11 23.87
C THR A 53 -26.49 -39.10 23.03
N ASP A 54 -25.74 -40.19 23.00
CA ASP A 54 -24.52 -40.31 22.18
C ASP A 54 -24.83 -40.10 20.69
N HIS A 55 -25.92 -40.69 20.17
CA HIS A 55 -26.34 -40.53 18.78
C HIS A 55 -26.82 -39.10 18.47
N ARG A 56 -27.57 -38.46 19.38
CA ARG A 56 -28.01 -37.05 19.23
C ARG A 56 -26.84 -36.06 19.32
N ILE A 57 -25.83 -36.36 20.14
CA ILE A 57 -24.58 -35.59 20.21
C ILE A 57 -23.79 -35.75 18.90
N GLN A 58 -23.73 -36.95 18.32
CA GLN A 58 -23.08 -37.16 17.02
C GLN A 58 -23.78 -36.41 15.88
N GLU A 59 -25.12 -36.42 15.81
CA GLU A 59 -25.89 -35.63 14.85
C GLU A 59 -25.60 -34.12 14.99
N ALA A 60 -25.66 -33.59 16.21
CA ALA A 60 -25.37 -32.17 16.47
C ALA A 60 -23.93 -31.78 16.07
N ASN A 61 -22.95 -32.63 16.41
CA ASN A 61 -21.56 -32.43 16.02
C ASN A 61 -21.35 -32.51 14.50
N GLN A 62 -22.08 -33.35 13.77
CA GLN A 62 -22.01 -33.39 12.31
C GLN A 62 -22.54 -32.11 11.69
N ILE A 63 -23.70 -31.61 12.15
CA ILE A 63 -24.30 -30.35 11.67
C ILE A 63 -23.34 -29.18 11.92
N MET A 64 -22.86 -29.00 13.15
CA MET A 64 -21.88 -27.98 13.51
C MET A 64 -20.60 -28.05 12.66
N ASN A 65 -20.10 -29.25 12.38
CA ASN A 65 -18.91 -29.43 11.53
C ASN A 65 -19.18 -29.09 10.06
N SER A 66 -20.39 -29.38 9.54
CA SER A 66 -20.76 -28.97 8.18
C SER A 66 -20.90 -27.45 8.05
N GLU A 67 -21.57 -26.78 8.99
CA GLU A 67 -21.71 -25.32 8.99
C GLU A 67 -20.34 -24.63 9.15
N SER A 68 -19.47 -25.13 10.04
CA SER A 68 -18.11 -24.61 10.20
C SER A 68 -17.27 -24.77 8.93
N LYS A 69 -17.44 -25.88 8.21
CA LYS A 69 -16.74 -26.12 6.93
C LYS A 69 -17.27 -25.20 5.83
N GLU A 70 -18.59 -25.05 5.71
CA GLU A 70 -19.21 -24.16 4.72
C GLU A 70 -18.83 -22.69 4.96
N TYR A 71 -18.79 -22.25 6.22
CA TYR A 71 -18.29 -20.92 6.59
C TYR A 71 -16.84 -20.72 6.16
N LYS A 72 -15.94 -21.67 6.47
CA LYS A 72 -14.53 -21.61 6.04
C LYS A 72 -14.36 -21.62 4.53
N ASP A 73 -15.15 -22.43 3.82
CA ASP A 73 -15.12 -22.48 2.35
C ASP A 73 -15.72 -21.19 1.73
N LEU A 74 -16.70 -20.54 2.37
CA LEU A 74 -17.22 -19.23 1.96
C LEU A 74 -16.19 -18.11 2.21
N GLU A 75 -15.61 -18.06 3.41
CA GLU A 75 -14.54 -17.12 3.79
C GLU A 75 -13.35 -17.25 2.83
N ARG A 76 -12.90 -18.48 2.57
CA ARG A 76 -11.87 -18.78 1.56
C ARG A 76 -12.25 -18.26 0.17
N ARG A 77 -13.47 -18.51 -0.30
CA ARG A 77 -13.96 -18.02 -1.60
C ARG A 77 -14.08 -16.49 -1.67
N ILE A 78 -14.25 -15.80 -0.53
CA ILE A 78 -14.23 -14.34 -0.45
C ILE A 78 -12.79 -13.83 -0.55
N TYR A 79 -11.86 -14.39 0.24
CA TYR A 79 -10.43 -14.01 0.18
C TYR A 79 -9.77 -14.33 -1.17
N GLU A 80 -10.04 -15.50 -1.76
CA GLU A 80 -9.52 -15.88 -3.08
C GLU A 80 -10.12 -15.05 -4.23
N ARG A 81 -11.28 -14.40 -4.02
CA ARG A 81 -11.86 -13.43 -4.98
C ARG A 81 -11.28 -12.04 -4.88
N LEU A 82 -10.68 -11.66 -3.75
CA LEU A 82 -10.10 -10.33 -3.59
C LEU A 82 -8.81 -10.24 -4.42
N PRO A 83 -8.70 -9.29 -5.36
CA PRO A 83 -7.63 -9.27 -6.37
C PRO A 83 -6.25 -8.88 -5.83
N PHE A 84 -6.08 -8.75 -4.51
CA PHE A 84 -4.82 -8.35 -3.85
C PHE A 84 -3.60 -9.08 -4.39
N ARG A 85 -3.64 -10.41 -4.55
CA ARG A 85 -2.49 -11.17 -5.08
C ARG A 85 -2.11 -10.71 -6.49
N ARG A 86 -3.09 -10.58 -7.40
CA ARG A 86 -2.87 -10.12 -8.78
C ARG A 86 -2.35 -8.68 -8.81
N ILE A 87 -2.90 -7.81 -7.96
CA ILE A 87 -2.46 -6.42 -7.83
C ILE A 87 -1.01 -6.37 -7.30
N TYR A 88 -0.71 -7.15 -6.27
CA TYR A 88 0.62 -7.25 -5.67
C TYR A 88 1.66 -7.74 -6.67
N ASP A 89 1.36 -8.79 -7.43
CA ASP A 89 2.26 -9.32 -8.45
C ASP A 89 2.54 -8.31 -9.59
N ALA A 90 1.57 -7.42 -9.88
CA ALA A 90 1.68 -6.38 -10.91
C ALA A 90 2.34 -5.06 -10.42
N VAL A 91 2.39 -4.83 -9.11
CA VAL A 91 2.85 -3.57 -8.51
C VAL A 91 4.13 -3.72 -7.70
N SER A 92 4.36 -4.85 -7.03
CA SER A 92 5.59 -5.08 -6.23
C SER A 92 6.92 -4.82 -6.97
N PRO A 93 7.09 -5.06 -8.29
CA PRO A 93 8.33 -4.72 -8.99
C PRO A 93 8.60 -3.21 -9.13
N LYS A 94 7.63 -2.35 -8.76
CA LYS A 94 7.73 -0.88 -8.81
C LYS A 94 7.93 -0.27 -7.42
N LEU A 95 7.87 -1.10 -6.37
CA LEU A 95 8.09 -0.71 -4.99
C LEU A 95 9.55 -0.97 -4.62
N ALA A 96 10.09 -0.08 -3.81
CA ALA A 96 11.48 -0.08 -3.38
C ALA A 96 11.56 0.42 -1.94
N GLY A 97 12.66 0.11 -1.25
CA GLY A 97 12.98 0.66 0.06
C GLY A 97 13.96 1.82 -0.08
N VAL A 98 13.88 2.82 0.78
CA VAL A 98 14.84 3.95 0.82
C VAL A 98 15.35 4.19 2.24
N ALA A 99 16.66 4.46 2.36
CA ALA A 99 17.34 4.76 3.62
C ALA A 99 18.51 5.74 3.40
N VAL A 100 18.76 6.64 4.34
CA VAL A 100 19.96 7.52 4.31
C VAL A 100 21.25 6.72 4.51
N ASN A 101 21.19 5.63 5.28
CA ASN A 101 22.35 4.78 5.57
C ASN A 101 22.14 3.37 4.99
N ARG A 102 23.04 2.93 4.11
CA ARG A 102 23.03 1.60 3.49
C ARG A 102 22.90 0.44 4.49
N THR A 103 23.45 0.59 5.72
CA THR A 103 23.39 -0.46 6.74
C THR A 103 22.01 -0.62 7.38
N ALA A 104 21.06 0.30 7.19
CA ALA A 104 19.69 0.16 7.66
C ALA A 104 19.03 -1.12 7.10
N PHE A 105 19.23 -1.38 5.80
CA PHE A 105 18.76 -2.58 5.11
C PHE A 105 19.39 -3.91 5.62
N SER A 106 20.46 -3.83 6.42
CA SER A 106 21.08 -5.00 7.06
C SER A 106 20.63 -5.21 8.51
N ARG A 107 20.11 -4.16 9.17
CA ARG A 107 19.64 -4.21 10.56
C ARG A 107 18.16 -4.61 10.68
N GLY A 108 17.38 -4.51 9.60
CA GLY A 108 15.94 -4.79 9.60
C GLY A 108 15.09 -3.80 10.40
N SER A 109 15.67 -2.69 10.86
CA SER A 109 14.96 -1.67 11.63
C SER A 109 14.08 -0.82 10.71
N MET A 110 12.77 -1.03 10.76
CA MET A 110 11.81 -0.21 9.99
C MET A 110 11.84 1.29 10.34
N LEU A 111 12.41 1.68 11.48
CA LEU A 111 12.60 3.08 11.87
C LEU A 111 13.50 3.85 10.89
N ASP A 112 14.49 3.17 10.29
CA ASP A 112 15.48 3.77 9.39
C ASP A 112 15.11 3.67 7.90
N LEU A 113 13.95 3.07 7.61
CA LEU A 113 13.47 2.71 6.28
C LEU A 113 12.18 3.45 5.91
N SER A 114 11.96 3.74 4.63
CA SER A 114 10.67 4.21 4.10
C SER A 114 10.42 3.64 2.71
N ASN A 115 9.19 3.76 2.22
CA ASN A 115 8.84 3.35 0.87
C ASN A 115 9.45 4.27 -0.20
N ALA A 116 9.76 3.69 -1.35
CA ALA A 116 10.10 4.37 -2.58
C ALA A 116 9.30 3.76 -3.73
N VAL A 117 8.93 4.57 -4.72
CA VAL A 117 8.09 4.16 -5.85
C VAL A 117 8.74 4.55 -7.16
N LEU A 118 9.09 3.57 -8.00
CA LEU A 118 9.63 3.80 -9.33
C LEU A 118 8.56 4.44 -10.22
N CYS A 119 8.82 5.66 -10.68
CA CYS A 119 7.83 6.49 -11.37
C CYS A 119 7.87 6.33 -12.89
N ASP A 120 9.05 6.19 -13.48
CA ASP A 120 9.22 6.13 -14.94
C ASP A 120 10.46 5.32 -15.35
N ALA A 121 10.71 5.27 -16.66
CA ALA A 121 11.84 4.57 -17.25
C ALA A 121 13.16 5.38 -17.25
N SER A 122 13.18 6.61 -16.72
CA SER A 122 14.41 7.37 -16.51
C SER A 122 15.11 6.99 -15.20
N GLY A 123 14.48 6.17 -14.35
CA GLY A 123 15.01 5.79 -13.05
C GLY A 123 14.63 6.76 -11.93
N HIS A 124 13.58 7.58 -12.10
CA HIS A 124 13.06 8.43 -11.04
C HIS A 124 12.25 7.65 -10.00
N LEU A 125 12.44 7.95 -8.72
CA LEU A 125 11.63 7.39 -7.63
C LEU A 125 11.04 8.48 -6.74
N LEU A 126 9.77 8.35 -6.38
CA LEU A 126 9.17 9.17 -5.33
C LEU A 126 9.35 8.52 -3.96
N VAL A 127 9.71 9.34 -2.98
CA VAL A 127 9.97 8.95 -1.58
C VAL A 127 9.36 9.98 -0.61
N PRO A 128 9.02 9.61 0.63
CA PRO A 128 8.67 10.58 1.67
C PRO A 128 9.83 11.54 1.96
N THR A 129 9.59 12.85 1.90
CA THR A 129 10.64 13.86 2.14
C THR A 129 11.30 13.69 3.50
N ARG A 130 10.53 13.31 4.54
CA ARG A 130 11.02 13.03 5.90
C ARG A 130 12.20 12.03 5.96
N ARG A 131 12.36 11.18 4.94
CA ARG A 131 13.43 10.17 4.88
C ARG A 131 14.72 10.71 4.26
N VAL A 132 14.65 11.75 3.43
CA VAL A 132 15.79 12.27 2.64
C VAL A 132 16.05 13.77 2.88
N GLU A 133 15.37 14.35 3.86
CA GLU A 133 15.51 15.75 4.25
C GLU A 133 16.96 16.10 4.64
N GLY A 134 17.47 17.19 4.07
CA GLY A 134 18.86 17.63 4.25
C GLY A 134 19.93 16.73 3.63
N GLN A 135 19.56 15.68 2.88
CA GLN A 135 20.50 14.79 2.20
C GLN A 135 20.64 15.18 0.72
N SER A 136 21.84 15.04 0.15
CA SER A 136 22.05 15.14 -1.30
C SER A 136 21.87 13.80 -2.03
N ALA A 137 21.91 12.67 -1.31
CA ALA A 137 21.71 11.34 -1.85
C ALA A 137 21.15 10.38 -0.79
N ALA A 138 20.49 9.31 -1.23
CA ALA A 138 19.97 8.24 -0.38
C ALA A 138 20.17 6.87 -1.03
N PHE A 139 20.19 5.81 -0.23
CA PHE A 139 20.29 4.44 -0.73
C PHE A 139 18.91 3.87 -1.04
N VAL A 140 18.75 3.31 -2.23
CA VAL A 140 17.52 2.66 -2.69
C VAL A 140 17.76 1.15 -2.81
N ARG A 141 16.96 0.35 -2.10
CA ARG A 141 16.94 -1.12 -2.21
C ARG A 141 15.79 -1.57 -3.10
N VAL A 142 16.08 -2.44 -4.05
CA VAL A 142 15.09 -3.08 -4.93
C VAL A 142 15.32 -4.57 -5.00
N GLU A 143 14.23 -5.34 -5.10
CA GLU A 143 14.30 -6.74 -5.50
C GLU A 143 14.73 -6.85 -6.97
N SER A 144 15.59 -7.82 -7.28
CA SER A 144 16.06 -8.07 -8.65
C SER A 144 16.04 -9.57 -8.95
N ALA A 145 16.11 -9.95 -10.23
CA ALA A 145 16.13 -11.36 -10.63
C ALA A 145 17.34 -12.14 -10.07
N THR A 146 18.37 -11.44 -9.58
CA THR A 146 19.55 -12.00 -8.91
C THR A 146 19.53 -11.75 -7.39
N GLY A 147 18.36 -11.54 -6.78
CA GLY A 147 18.19 -11.13 -5.39
C GLY A 147 18.27 -9.61 -5.17
N PRO A 148 18.09 -9.14 -3.93
CA PRO A 148 17.97 -7.73 -3.61
C PRO A 148 19.28 -6.96 -3.82
N LYS A 149 19.18 -5.76 -4.41
CA LYS A 149 20.31 -4.86 -4.68
C LYS A 149 20.07 -3.51 -4.05
N VAL A 150 21.15 -2.84 -3.66
CA VAL A 150 21.13 -1.49 -3.10
C VAL A 150 21.98 -0.57 -3.97
N TYR A 151 21.34 0.47 -4.51
CA TYR A 151 21.93 1.52 -5.33
C TYR A 151 22.01 2.83 -4.54
N LEU A 152 22.82 3.77 -5.01
CA LEU A 152 22.80 5.15 -4.53
C LEU A 152 21.92 5.96 -5.50
N GLY A 153 21.03 6.78 -4.97
CA GLY A 153 20.23 7.71 -5.74
C GLY A 153 20.46 9.13 -5.27
N ASP A 154 20.65 10.05 -6.21
CA ASP A 154 20.75 11.47 -5.91
C ASP A 154 19.37 12.01 -5.54
N VAL A 155 19.31 12.85 -4.50
CA VAL A 155 18.11 13.61 -4.19
C VAL A 155 18.04 14.71 -5.22
N VAL A 156 17.05 14.62 -6.11
CA VAL A 156 16.73 15.67 -7.08
C VAL A 156 16.12 16.81 -6.26
N GLY A 157 14.86 16.69 -5.86
CA GLY A 157 14.25 17.74 -5.05
C GLY A 157 13.04 17.29 -4.26
N HIS A 158 12.40 18.23 -3.58
CA HIS A 158 11.27 17.99 -2.71
C HIS A 158 10.13 18.96 -3.03
N ASP A 159 8.90 18.45 -2.98
CA ASP A 159 7.71 19.28 -2.89
C ASP A 159 7.36 19.42 -1.41
N GLU A 160 7.63 20.58 -0.83
CA GLU A 160 7.32 20.85 0.57
C GLU A 160 5.86 20.52 0.87
N VAL A 161 4.91 20.91 0.01
CA VAL A 161 3.47 20.86 0.24
C VAL A 161 2.95 19.44 0.44
N THR A 162 3.24 18.53 -0.50
CA THR A 162 2.86 17.11 -0.39
C THR A 162 3.80 16.30 0.49
N GLY A 163 5.01 16.79 0.78
CA GLY A 163 6.03 16.05 1.53
C GLY A 163 6.57 14.83 0.78
N LEU A 164 6.60 14.91 -0.55
CA LEU A 164 7.21 13.93 -1.44
C LEU A 164 8.50 14.52 -2.04
N SER A 165 9.54 13.69 -2.11
CA SER A 165 10.79 13.99 -2.80
C SER A 165 11.01 13.06 -3.98
N LEU A 166 11.74 13.55 -4.98
CA LEU A 166 12.16 12.78 -6.15
C LEU A 166 13.64 12.41 -6.02
N LEU A 167 13.95 11.13 -6.23
CA LEU A 167 15.31 10.62 -6.38
C LEU A 167 15.56 10.24 -7.83
N GLN A 168 16.81 10.34 -8.28
CA GLN A 168 17.28 9.77 -9.54
C GLN A 168 18.24 8.61 -9.25
N VAL A 169 17.94 7.42 -9.78
CA VAL A 169 18.83 6.24 -9.68
C VAL A 169 19.17 5.74 -11.09
N PRO A 170 20.33 6.11 -11.65
CA PRO A 170 20.72 5.76 -13.02
C PRO A 170 20.72 4.25 -13.31
N GLU A 171 20.99 3.40 -12.33
CA GLU A 171 20.96 1.93 -12.46
C GLU A 171 19.54 1.34 -12.61
N LEU A 172 18.50 2.14 -12.39
CA LEU A 172 17.09 1.78 -12.59
C LEU A 172 16.53 2.31 -13.92
N THR A 173 17.32 3.05 -14.72
CA THR A 173 16.95 3.48 -16.07
C THR A 173 16.59 2.29 -16.96
N GLY A 174 15.52 2.43 -17.73
CA GLY A 174 14.95 1.38 -18.60
C GLY A 174 13.93 0.47 -17.90
N GLN A 175 13.79 0.52 -16.57
CA GLN A 175 12.78 -0.26 -15.84
C GLN A 175 11.37 0.36 -15.97
N LYS A 176 10.32 -0.46 -15.90
CA LYS A 176 8.95 0.02 -16.06
C LYS A 176 8.39 0.51 -14.73
N GLY A 177 8.37 1.83 -14.55
CA GLY A 177 7.72 2.49 -13.41
C GLY A 177 6.20 2.39 -13.39
N VAL A 178 5.59 3.14 -12.46
CA VAL A 178 4.15 3.29 -12.29
C VAL A 178 3.51 4.06 -13.45
N GLN A 179 2.35 3.59 -13.92
CA GLN A 179 1.55 4.33 -14.89
C GLN A 179 0.59 5.28 -14.16
N TRP A 180 1.00 6.54 -14.02
CA TRP A 180 0.19 7.60 -13.44
C TRP A 180 -0.88 8.05 -14.44
N LEU A 181 -2.13 7.62 -14.22
CA LEU A 181 -3.29 8.02 -15.02
C LEU A 181 -4.28 8.81 -14.17
N LYS A 182 -5.11 9.62 -14.83
CA LYS A 182 -6.35 10.09 -14.21
C LYS A 182 -7.31 8.90 -14.11
N ASN A 183 -7.50 8.40 -12.90
CA ASN A 183 -8.47 7.37 -12.56
C ASN A 183 -9.56 7.98 -11.70
N ASP A 184 -10.80 7.51 -11.86
CA ASP A 184 -11.91 7.95 -11.03
C ASP A 184 -11.82 7.32 -9.64
N VAL A 185 -12.02 8.16 -8.62
CA VAL A 185 -12.04 7.78 -7.21
C VAL A 185 -13.48 7.95 -6.72
N ALA A 186 -14.05 6.90 -6.13
CA ALA A 186 -15.43 6.90 -5.64
C ALA A 186 -15.49 6.90 -4.11
N LEU A 187 -16.52 7.54 -3.53
CA LEU A 187 -16.74 7.54 -2.09
C LEU A 187 -17.08 6.13 -1.61
N ALA A 188 -16.57 5.74 -0.44
CA ALA A 188 -16.69 4.39 0.13
C ALA A 188 -16.09 3.26 -0.74
N GLN A 189 -15.29 3.59 -1.75
CA GLN A 189 -14.53 2.62 -2.54
C GLN A 189 -13.48 1.92 -1.67
N THR A 190 -13.46 0.59 -1.69
CA THR A 190 -12.37 -0.19 -1.10
C THR A 190 -11.13 -0.13 -1.97
N VAL A 191 -9.98 0.15 -1.37
CA VAL A 191 -8.67 0.27 -2.02
C VAL A 191 -7.63 -0.59 -1.31
N ALA A 192 -6.58 -0.95 -2.05
CA ALA A 192 -5.38 -1.56 -1.49
C ALA A 192 -4.30 -0.48 -1.32
N VAL A 193 -3.56 -0.52 -0.21
CA VAL A 193 -2.36 0.30 -0.01
C VAL A 193 -1.16 -0.62 0.09
N MET A 194 -0.16 -0.38 -0.75
CA MET A 194 1.03 -1.24 -0.87
C MET A 194 2.32 -0.43 -0.75
N ALA A 195 3.23 -0.91 0.10
CA ALA A 195 4.56 -0.33 0.32
C ALA A 195 5.58 -1.46 0.54
N SER A 196 6.86 -1.24 0.23
CA SER A 196 7.96 -2.12 0.66
C SER A 196 9.11 -1.28 1.22
N PRO A 197 9.05 -0.85 2.50
CA PRO A 197 10.12 -0.07 3.12
C PRO A 197 11.49 -0.77 3.11
N THR A 198 11.50 -2.11 3.15
CA THR A 198 12.73 -2.91 3.04
C THR A 198 13.24 -3.04 1.61
N GLY A 199 12.40 -2.80 0.60
CA GLY A 199 12.69 -3.03 -0.82
C GLY A 199 12.63 -4.50 -1.24
N ASP A 200 12.30 -5.41 -0.33
CA ASP A 200 12.17 -6.84 -0.60
C ASP A 200 10.76 -7.17 -1.11
N ARG A 201 10.64 -8.07 -2.09
CA ARG A 201 9.32 -8.42 -2.66
C ARG A 201 8.40 -9.16 -1.67
N ASP A 202 8.96 -9.90 -0.72
CA ASP A 202 8.17 -10.76 0.18
C ASP A 202 7.94 -10.15 1.58
N GLN A 203 8.46 -8.93 1.82
CA GLN A 203 8.29 -8.18 3.07
C GLN A 203 7.53 -6.86 2.85
N GLY A 204 6.80 -6.76 1.74
CA GLY A 204 5.93 -5.62 1.45
C GLY A 204 4.73 -5.59 2.40
N ASN A 205 4.41 -4.38 2.86
CA ASN A 205 3.19 -4.08 3.62
C ASN A 205 2.00 -3.96 2.66
N VAL A 206 0.93 -4.69 2.94
CA VAL A 206 -0.34 -4.60 2.22
C VAL A 206 -1.45 -4.32 3.24
N SER A 207 -2.09 -3.16 3.10
CA SER A 207 -3.24 -2.74 3.90
C SER A 207 -4.48 -2.61 3.03
N GLN A 208 -5.66 -2.91 3.58
CA GLN A 208 -6.95 -2.56 2.98
C GLN A 208 -7.44 -1.25 3.60
N ALA A 209 -7.99 -0.37 2.77
CA ALA A 209 -8.60 0.89 3.22
C ALA A 209 -9.86 1.22 2.41
N ILE A 210 -10.58 2.25 2.85
CA ILE A 210 -11.80 2.76 2.25
C ILE A 210 -11.62 4.26 2.00
N VAL A 211 -12.03 4.72 0.81
CA VAL A 211 -12.06 6.13 0.44
C VAL A 211 -13.11 6.87 1.27
N HIS A 212 -12.64 7.75 2.15
CA HIS A 212 -13.45 8.56 3.07
C HIS A 212 -13.86 9.92 2.46
N SER A 213 -13.11 10.44 1.49
CA SER A 213 -13.48 11.66 0.74
C SER A 213 -13.13 11.54 -0.73
N LEU A 214 -13.80 12.32 -1.59
CA LEU A 214 -13.43 12.45 -3.00
C LEU A 214 -12.23 13.41 -3.18
N PRO A 215 -11.44 13.26 -4.27
CA PRO A 215 -10.37 14.19 -4.61
C PRO A 215 -10.88 15.62 -4.71
N ARG A 216 -10.33 16.50 -3.87
CA ARG A 216 -10.69 17.92 -3.83
C ARG A 216 -9.47 18.77 -3.48
N LEU A 217 -9.60 20.06 -3.71
CA LEU A 217 -8.56 21.04 -3.41
C LEU A 217 -8.64 21.42 -1.94
N TYR A 218 -7.54 21.25 -1.21
CA TYR A 218 -7.38 21.71 0.16
C TYR A 218 -6.53 22.97 0.15
N ALA A 219 -7.01 24.05 0.76
CA ALA A 219 -6.24 25.25 1.02
C ALA A 219 -5.55 25.12 2.39
N LEU A 220 -4.22 25.17 2.40
CA LEU A 220 -3.44 25.23 3.62
C LEU A 220 -3.49 26.64 4.21
N SER A 221 -3.25 26.77 5.52
CA SER A 221 -3.29 28.09 6.18
C SER A 221 -2.19 29.02 5.63
N LYS A 222 -2.31 30.34 5.84
CA LYS A 222 -1.24 31.28 5.48
C LYS A 222 0.09 30.99 6.20
N GLU A 223 0.03 30.46 7.42
CA GLU A 223 1.19 30.02 8.20
C GLU A 223 1.82 28.75 7.59
N GLN A 224 1.03 27.93 6.90
CA GLN A 224 1.45 26.80 6.07
C GLN A 224 1.73 27.23 4.60
N GLY A 225 2.05 28.51 4.37
CA GLY A 225 2.41 29.07 3.05
C GLY A 225 1.25 29.43 2.13
N GLY A 226 -0.01 29.17 2.52
CA GLY A 226 -1.19 29.48 1.71
C GLY A 226 -1.33 28.65 0.43
N PHE A 227 -0.58 27.55 0.32
CA PHE A 227 -0.60 26.66 -0.83
C PHE A 227 -1.92 25.89 -0.94
N GLN A 228 -2.23 25.46 -2.16
CA GLN A 228 -3.40 24.63 -2.46
C GLN A 228 -2.92 23.30 -3.01
N VAL A 229 -3.52 22.20 -2.55
CA VAL A 229 -3.11 20.83 -2.89
C VAL A 229 -4.32 19.94 -3.12
N HIS A 230 -4.31 19.18 -4.22
CA HIS A 230 -5.31 18.15 -4.44
C HIS A 230 -5.04 16.93 -3.56
N ALA A 231 -6.05 16.51 -2.80
CA ALA A 231 -5.96 15.32 -1.95
C ALA A 231 -7.32 14.60 -1.86
N PHE A 232 -7.27 13.32 -1.53
CA PHE A 232 -8.41 12.59 -0.95
C PHE A 232 -7.97 11.89 0.34
N VAL A 233 -8.93 11.35 1.09
CA VAL A 233 -8.68 10.78 2.43
C VAL A 233 -9.11 9.33 2.50
N LEU A 234 -8.32 8.51 3.19
CA LEU A 234 -8.59 7.11 3.54
C LEU A 234 -8.82 6.96 5.04
N ASN A 235 -9.57 5.94 5.45
CA ASN A 235 -9.65 5.48 6.85
C ASN A 235 -8.40 4.67 7.30
N LEU A 236 -7.21 5.11 6.87
CA LEU A 236 -5.92 4.46 7.12
C LEU A 236 -4.99 5.43 7.85
N GLU A 237 -4.46 5.02 9.00
CA GLU A 237 -3.47 5.82 9.73
C GLU A 237 -2.10 5.77 9.03
N PRO A 238 -1.47 6.93 8.71
CA PRO A 238 -0.15 6.96 8.08
C PRO A 238 0.99 6.79 9.09
N TYR A 239 1.86 5.82 8.84
CA TYR A 239 3.09 5.56 9.61
C TYR A 239 4.24 5.22 8.65
N ASP A 240 5.47 5.14 9.14
CA ASP A 240 6.67 5.04 8.27
C ASP A 240 6.69 3.76 7.40
N GLY A 241 5.88 2.75 7.74
CA GLY A 241 5.70 1.51 6.97
C GLY A 241 4.64 1.56 5.86
N ASN A 242 3.84 2.63 5.74
CA ASN A 242 2.91 2.86 4.62
C ASN A 242 3.03 4.27 3.99
N ASP A 243 3.80 5.17 4.59
CA ASP A 243 4.11 6.50 4.05
C ASP A 243 4.85 6.40 2.71
N GLY A 244 4.41 7.18 1.71
CA GLY A 244 4.83 7.04 0.32
C GLY A 244 4.33 5.77 -0.38
N GLY A 245 3.44 4.99 0.23
CA GLY A 245 2.87 3.76 -0.34
C GLY A 245 1.86 4.03 -1.46
N LEU A 246 1.78 3.13 -2.44
CA LEU A 246 0.83 3.20 -3.55
C LEU A 246 -0.60 2.88 -3.10
N VAL A 247 -1.55 3.72 -3.48
CA VAL A 247 -3.00 3.51 -3.31
C VAL A 247 -3.58 3.01 -4.62
N LEU A 248 -4.26 1.87 -4.57
CA LEU A 248 -4.64 1.06 -5.72
C LEU A 248 -6.13 0.71 -5.68
N GLY A 249 -6.83 0.87 -6.80
CA GLY A 249 -8.16 0.32 -6.99
C GLY A 249 -8.14 -1.21 -7.02
N MET A 250 -9.29 -1.85 -6.76
CA MET A 250 -9.43 -3.32 -6.85
C MET A 250 -9.29 -3.85 -8.28
N ASP A 251 -9.32 -2.99 -9.29
CA ASP A 251 -8.97 -3.30 -10.67
C ASP A 251 -7.46 -3.27 -10.96
N GLY A 252 -6.65 -2.76 -10.01
CA GLY A 252 -5.21 -2.51 -10.17
C GLY A 252 -4.86 -1.11 -10.69
N SER A 253 -5.84 -0.21 -10.84
CA SER A 253 -5.59 1.20 -11.19
C SER A 253 -4.82 1.91 -10.08
N VAL A 254 -3.91 2.82 -10.44
CA VAL A 254 -3.17 3.63 -9.45
C VAL A 254 -3.93 4.92 -9.18
N LEU A 255 -4.37 5.10 -7.93
CA LEU A 255 -5.16 6.23 -7.48
C LEU A 255 -4.30 7.34 -6.86
N GLY A 256 -3.15 7.00 -6.27
CA GLY A 256 -2.21 7.98 -5.72
C GLY A 256 -1.16 7.40 -4.78
N LEU A 257 -0.57 8.27 -3.96
CA LEU A 257 0.41 7.95 -2.90
C LEU A 257 -0.08 8.41 -1.53
N VAL A 258 0.03 7.56 -0.51
CA VAL A 258 -0.15 7.98 0.89
C VAL A 258 0.94 9.00 1.24
N SER A 259 0.56 10.11 1.88
CA SER A 259 1.52 11.06 2.46
C SER A 259 1.17 11.35 3.92
N ARG A 260 2.03 10.89 4.83
CA ARG A 260 1.97 11.21 6.25
C ARG A 260 2.16 12.71 6.49
N ALA A 261 3.10 13.34 5.79
CA ALA A 261 3.38 14.77 5.93
C ALA A 261 2.14 15.63 5.57
N LEU A 262 1.46 15.29 4.47
CA LEU A 262 0.22 15.95 4.08
C LEU A 262 -0.91 15.68 5.07
N SER A 263 -1.02 14.44 5.57
CA SER A 263 -2.02 14.06 6.59
C SER A 263 -1.88 14.87 7.89
N GLN A 264 -0.63 15.08 8.32
CA GLN A 264 -0.29 15.90 9.49
C GLN A 264 -0.63 17.38 9.24
N ARG A 265 -0.29 17.95 8.09
CA ARG A 265 -0.64 19.35 7.74
C ARG A 265 -2.14 19.60 7.67
N LEU A 266 -2.89 18.62 7.17
CA LEU A 266 -4.36 18.68 7.06
C LEU A 266 -5.09 18.35 8.38
N GLY A 267 -4.37 18.02 9.46
CA GLY A 267 -4.96 17.77 10.78
C GLY A 267 -5.85 16.52 10.83
N LEU A 268 -5.59 15.51 10.01
CA LEU A 268 -6.50 14.38 9.78
C LEU A 268 -6.50 13.32 10.92
N GLY A 269 -5.66 13.46 11.93
CA GLY A 269 -5.53 12.47 13.02
C GLY A 269 -5.16 11.09 12.47
N ASN A 270 -5.98 10.08 12.75
CA ASN A 270 -5.77 8.69 12.34
C ASN A 270 -6.27 8.40 10.90
N GLN A 271 -6.55 9.43 10.10
CA GLN A 271 -6.91 9.30 8.68
C GLN A 271 -5.75 9.72 7.77
N GLY A 272 -5.69 9.11 6.58
CA GLY A 272 -4.56 9.25 5.66
C GLY A 272 -4.91 10.06 4.43
N ALA A 273 -4.22 11.17 4.23
CA ALA A 273 -4.22 11.91 2.98
C ALA A 273 -3.48 11.14 1.89
N VAL A 274 -4.07 11.14 0.70
CA VAL A 274 -3.51 10.58 -0.52
C VAL A 274 -3.31 11.70 -1.52
N VAL A 275 -2.09 11.80 -2.05
CA VAL A 275 -1.72 12.65 -3.19
C VAL A 275 -2.21 11.92 -4.45
N PRO A 276 -3.24 12.41 -5.17
CA PRO A 276 -3.82 11.68 -6.31
C PRO A 276 -2.82 11.52 -7.45
N SER A 277 -2.96 10.49 -8.28
CA SER A 277 -2.07 10.25 -9.44
C SER A 277 -1.88 11.45 -10.37
N THR A 278 -2.90 12.32 -10.50
CA THR A 278 -2.79 13.58 -11.26
C THR A 278 -1.95 14.64 -10.56
N GLU A 279 -2.04 14.75 -9.22
CA GLU A 279 -1.19 15.65 -8.44
C GLU A 279 0.23 15.11 -8.34
N VAL A 280 0.43 13.79 -8.32
CA VAL A 280 1.76 13.17 -8.39
C VAL A 280 2.51 13.61 -9.66
N LEU A 281 1.84 13.68 -10.81
CA LEU A 281 2.43 14.25 -12.03
C LEU A 281 2.74 15.76 -11.89
N THR A 282 1.90 16.52 -11.20
CA THR A 282 2.16 17.93 -10.86
C THR A 282 3.35 18.07 -9.91
N VAL A 283 3.53 17.16 -8.95
CA VAL A 283 4.66 17.12 -8.01
C VAL A 283 5.96 16.77 -8.73
N ILE A 284 5.99 15.67 -9.51
CA ILE A 284 7.16 15.27 -10.31
C ILE A 284 7.55 16.41 -11.24
N SER A 285 6.59 16.97 -11.98
CA SER A 285 6.87 18.09 -12.88
C SER A 285 7.27 19.36 -12.15
N ARG A 286 6.74 19.67 -10.95
CA ARG A 286 7.23 20.79 -10.14
C ARG A 286 8.65 20.54 -9.64
N ILE A 287 8.99 19.36 -9.11
CA ILE A 287 10.35 19.04 -8.64
C ILE A 287 11.35 19.06 -9.80
N LEU A 288 11.04 18.39 -10.92
CA LEU A 288 11.83 18.45 -12.16
C LEU A 288 11.81 19.83 -12.83
N ARG A 289 10.94 20.75 -12.38
CA ARG A 289 10.96 22.19 -12.72
C ARG A 289 11.43 23.07 -11.55
N THR A 290 11.99 22.53 -10.47
CA THR A 290 12.61 23.30 -9.38
C THR A 290 14.10 23.04 -9.40
N GLU A 291 14.49 21.77 -9.48
CA GLU A 291 15.82 21.34 -9.95
C GLU A 291 16.03 21.71 -11.42
N GLY A 292 15.01 21.45 -12.25
CA GLY A 292 14.87 22.07 -13.57
C GLY A 292 14.14 23.42 -13.54
N PHE A 293 14.25 24.19 -12.44
CA PHE A 293 14.35 25.65 -12.54
C PHE A 293 15.81 26.11 -12.51
N SER A 294 16.70 25.28 -13.02
CA SER A 294 17.29 25.77 -14.25
C SER A 294 16.39 25.36 -15.42
N PRO A 295 15.85 26.30 -16.19
CA PRO A 295 16.24 26.52 -17.57
C PRO A 295 17.32 25.65 -18.26
N LEU A 296 17.94 24.61 -17.69
CA LEU A 296 19.25 24.03 -18.05
C LEU A 296 19.32 23.53 -19.50
N ALA A 297 18.22 22.97 -20.00
CA ALA A 297 18.08 22.59 -21.41
C ALA A 297 18.29 23.80 -22.34
N PHE A 298 17.83 24.99 -21.92
CA PHE A 298 18.18 26.29 -22.46
C PHE A 298 19.50 26.79 -21.85
N GLY A 299 19.50 27.39 -20.66
CA GLY A 299 20.70 27.52 -19.82
C GLY A 299 21.00 28.92 -19.30
N VAL A 300 19.98 29.65 -18.83
CA VAL A 300 20.11 31.03 -18.36
C VAL A 300 19.54 31.20 -16.95
N LYS A 301 20.25 31.93 -16.09
CA LYS A 301 19.71 32.46 -14.83
C LYS A 301 19.46 33.95 -15.02
N GLY A 302 18.39 34.48 -14.44
CA GLY A 302 17.97 35.84 -14.72
C GLY A 302 16.68 36.21 -14.02
N ASP A 303 16.22 37.43 -14.29
CA ASP A 303 14.92 37.93 -13.82
C ASP A 303 14.33 38.91 -14.85
N LEU A 304 13.07 39.29 -14.67
CA LEU A 304 12.33 40.17 -15.56
C LEU A 304 12.80 41.62 -15.42
N ALA A 305 13.30 42.21 -16.51
CA ALA A 305 13.73 43.61 -16.55
C ALA A 305 12.90 44.44 -17.53
N ALA A 306 12.83 45.75 -17.26
CA ALA A 306 12.34 46.73 -18.22
C ALA A 306 13.48 47.21 -19.13
N TYR A 307 13.23 47.33 -20.43
CA TYR A 307 14.20 47.80 -21.43
C TYR A 307 13.62 48.87 -22.36
N GLY A 308 14.53 49.61 -23.00
CA GLY A 308 14.21 50.63 -23.99
C GLY A 308 13.48 51.87 -23.43
N PRO A 309 13.26 52.90 -24.27
CA PRO A 309 12.58 54.13 -23.85
C PRO A 309 11.10 53.92 -23.50
N ARG A 310 10.49 52.82 -23.98
CA ARG A 310 9.09 52.45 -23.72
C ARG A 310 8.89 51.58 -22.47
N LYS A 311 9.97 51.22 -21.74
CA LYS A 311 9.94 50.34 -20.56
C LYS A 311 9.23 49.00 -20.83
N GLU A 312 9.51 48.41 -22.00
CA GLU A 312 8.98 47.09 -22.36
C GLU A 312 9.64 46.01 -21.50
N LYS A 313 8.95 44.90 -21.23
CA LYS A 313 9.45 43.83 -20.36
C LYS A 313 10.09 42.70 -21.17
N GLY A 314 11.18 42.14 -20.66
CA GLY A 314 11.90 40.97 -21.18
C GLY A 314 12.74 40.31 -20.09
N PHE A 315 13.24 39.09 -20.31
CA PHE A 315 13.99 38.35 -19.29
C PHE A 315 15.48 38.66 -19.39
N TYR A 316 16.04 39.35 -18.40
CA TYR A 316 17.44 39.76 -18.33
C TYR A 316 18.32 38.62 -17.80
N VAL A 317 19.30 38.23 -18.59
CA VAL A 317 20.23 37.12 -18.30
C VAL A 317 21.34 37.62 -17.38
N LEU A 318 21.35 37.12 -16.14
CA LEU A 318 22.41 37.32 -15.15
C LEU A 318 23.58 36.36 -15.38
N GLU A 319 23.27 35.10 -15.71
CA GLU A 319 24.24 34.01 -15.82
C GLU A 319 23.87 33.08 -16.98
N VAL A 320 24.85 32.44 -17.60
CA VAL A 320 24.63 31.41 -18.62
C VAL A 320 25.38 30.15 -18.20
N THR A 321 24.66 29.04 -18.03
CA THR A 321 25.21 27.77 -17.56
C THR A 321 26.19 27.19 -18.61
N PRO A 322 27.42 26.81 -18.23
CA PRO A 322 28.36 26.17 -19.15
C PRO A 322 27.79 24.90 -19.79
N GLY A 323 28.10 24.67 -21.07
CA GLY A 323 27.69 23.48 -21.83
C GLY A 323 26.25 23.49 -22.36
N SER A 324 25.42 24.43 -21.92
CA SER A 324 23.97 24.54 -22.21
C SER A 324 23.63 24.99 -23.64
N ALA A 325 22.38 24.84 -24.07
CA ALA A 325 21.93 25.27 -25.40
C ALA A 325 22.02 26.79 -25.61
N ALA A 326 21.82 27.59 -24.57
CA ALA A 326 21.93 29.04 -24.57
C ALA A 326 23.38 29.45 -24.79
N GLN A 327 24.32 28.81 -24.10
CA GLN A 327 25.75 29.03 -24.35
C GLN A 327 26.13 28.61 -25.78
N ARG A 328 25.67 27.44 -26.25
CA ARG A 328 25.91 26.94 -27.62
C ARG A 328 25.30 27.83 -28.70
N ALA A 329 24.13 28.42 -28.45
CA ALA A 329 23.48 29.40 -29.32
C ALA A 329 24.12 30.80 -29.22
N GLY A 330 25.08 31.01 -28.32
CA GLY A 330 25.82 32.26 -28.17
C GLY A 330 25.12 33.34 -27.34
N ILE A 331 24.15 32.98 -26.49
CA ILE A 331 23.57 33.83 -25.44
C ILE A 331 24.61 34.10 -24.35
N ARG A 332 24.57 35.28 -23.75
CA ARG A 332 25.56 35.80 -22.80
C ARG A 332 24.87 36.49 -21.62
N PRO A 333 25.54 36.60 -20.47
CA PRO A 333 25.14 37.57 -19.44
C PRO A 333 24.93 38.96 -20.04
N THR A 334 24.00 39.72 -19.47
CA THR A 334 23.51 41.05 -19.91
C THR A 334 22.61 41.07 -21.16
N ASP A 335 22.35 39.94 -21.81
CA ASP A 335 21.31 39.84 -22.85
C ASP A 335 19.90 39.93 -22.22
N ILE A 336 18.92 40.42 -22.98
CA ILE A 336 17.50 40.38 -22.58
C ILE A 336 16.72 39.56 -23.59
N ILE A 337 16.11 38.45 -23.16
CA ILE A 337 15.27 37.60 -24.02
C ILE A 337 13.91 38.28 -24.20
N LEU A 338 13.55 38.54 -25.45
CA LEU A 338 12.33 39.25 -25.83
C LEU A 338 11.21 38.31 -26.27
N GLN A 339 11.57 37.23 -26.98
CA GLN A 339 10.61 36.32 -27.61
C GLN A 339 11.25 34.95 -27.88
N ILE A 340 10.48 33.88 -27.71
CA ILE A 340 10.81 32.53 -28.15
C ILE A 340 9.69 32.07 -29.11
N ASP A 341 10.06 31.68 -30.32
CA ASP A 341 9.19 31.49 -31.49
C ASP A 341 8.13 32.59 -31.63
N GLN A 342 6.87 32.32 -31.27
CA GLN A 342 5.75 33.27 -31.34
C GLN A 342 5.38 33.86 -29.97
N THR A 343 6.00 33.38 -28.87
CA THR A 343 5.69 33.76 -27.49
C THR A 343 6.60 34.90 -27.02
N ARG A 344 6.01 36.09 -26.85
CA ARG A 344 6.71 37.28 -26.36
C ARG A 344 6.84 37.25 -24.83
N ILE A 345 8.06 37.43 -24.32
CA ILE A 345 8.40 37.28 -22.90
C ILE A 345 8.10 38.57 -22.13
N LYS A 346 6.95 38.64 -21.45
CA LYS A 346 6.51 39.83 -20.68
C LYS A 346 6.54 39.65 -19.16
N GLU A 347 6.78 38.43 -18.71
CA GLU A 347 6.80 37.95 -17.32
C GLU A 347 7.64 36.67 -17.28
N THR A 348 8.18 36.30 -16.11
CA THR A 348 9.03 35.11 -15.94
C THR A 348 8.34 33.83 -16.42
N GLN A 349 7.06 33.67 -16.06
CA GLN A 349 6.19 32.57 -16.51
C GLN A 349 5.95 32.51 -18.03
N SER A 350 6.22 33.58 -18.78
CA SER A 350 6.15 33.53 -20.25
C SER A 350 7.37 32.81 -20.85
N LEU A 351 8.55 32.93 -20.23
CA LEU A 351 9.75 32.22 -20.67
C LEU A 351 9.59 30.71 -20.44
N GLU A 352 9.09 30.34 -19.26
CA GLU A 352 8.72 28.97 -18.91
C GLU A 352 7.72 28.37 -19.89
N ARG A 353 6.61 29.08 -20.16
CA ARG A 353 5.55 28.59 -21.05
C ARG A 353 6.00 28.46 -22.50
N ALA A 354 6.89 29.34 -22.97
CA ALA A 354 7.48 29.21 -24.29
C ALA A 354 8.37 27.96 -24.37
N LEU A 355 9.28 27.77 -23.40
CA LEU A 355 10.20 26.63 -23.35
C LEU A 355 9.47 25.29 -23.13
N ALA A 356 8.39 25.27 -22.34
CA ALA A 356 7.62 24.07 -22.03
C ALA A 356 6.87 23.46 -23.23
N GLY A 357 6.77 24.18 -24.36
CA GLY A 357 6.26 23.64 -25.62
C GLY A 357 7.26 22.74 -26.36
N HIS A 358 8.55 22.79 -26.00
CA HIS A 358 9.64 22.12 -26.71
C HIS A 358 10.18 20.91 -25.93
N ARG A 359 10.76 19.96 -26.66
CA ARG A 359 11.36 18.71 -26.16
C ARG A 359 12.88 18.71 -26.43
N SER A 360 13.62 17.82 -25.77
CA SER A 360 15.01 17.55 -26.15
C SER A 360 15.09 17.16 -27.63
N GLY A 361 16.05 17.76 -28.34
CA GLY A 361 16.23 17.61 -29.78
C GLY A 361 15.64 18.75 -30.62
N ASP A 362 14.61 19.47 -30.14
CA ASP A 362 13.89 20.50 -30.89
C ASP A 362 14.74 21.76 -31.14
N GLU A 363 14.52 22.41 -32.29
CA GLU A 363 15.07 23.73 -32.62
C GLU A 363 13.97 24.82 -32.62
N PHE A 364 14.27 25.99 -32.05
CA PHE A 364 13.39 27.16 -32.06
C PHE A 364 14.17 28.47 -32.25
N GLN A 365 13.45 29.56 -32.54
CA GLN A 365 14.01 30.91 -32.65
C GLN A 365 13.90 31.65 -31.30
N CYS A 366 14.98 32.33 -30.92
CA CYS A 366 15.05 33.16 -29.72
C CYS A 366 15.50 34.56 -30.11
N ILE A 367 14.66 35.57 -29.88
CA ILE A 367 15.00 36.98 -30.13
C ILE A 367 15.51 37.57 -28.81
N ILE A 368 16.74 38.07 -28.82
CA ILE A 368 17.38 38.75 -27.69
C ILE A 368 17.70 40.20 -28.03
N LEU A 369 17.74 41.06 -27.02
CA LEU A 369 18.36 42.39 -27.06
C LEU A 369 19.76 42.30 -26.45
N ARG A 370 20.79 42.61 -27.23
CA ARG A 370 22.18 42.75 -26.76
C ARG A 370 22.60 44.21 -26.85
N GLY A 371 22.67 44.87 -25.69
CA GLY A 371 22.92 46.32 -25.59
C GLY A 371 21.78 47.15 -26.17
N ARG A 372 21.84 47.47 -27.48
CA ARG A 372 20.81 48.22 -28.21
C ARG A 372 20.39 47.56 -29.55
N LYS A 373 20.83 46.33 -29.82
CA LYS A 373 20.51 45.61 -31.06
C LYS A 373 19.72 44.36 -30.74
N GLU A 374 18.61 44.16 -31.45
CA GLU A 374 17.90 42.89 -31.46
C GLU A 374 18.68 41.89 -32.32
N ILE A 375 18.76 40.64 -31.86
CA ILE A 375 19.48 39.54 -32.50
C ILE A 375 18.59 38.31 -32.41
N THR A 376 18.30 37.69 -33.56
CA THR A 376 17.64 36.38 -33.62
C THR A 376 18.69 35.29 -33.58
N LEU A 377 18.60 34.41 -32.59
CA LEU A 377 19.43 33.22 -32.44
C LEU A 377 18.56 31.99 -32.69
N ARG A 378 19.15 30.94 -33.28
CA ARG A 378 18.52 29.62 -33.30
C ARG A 378 19.08 28.79 -32.14
N VAL A 379 18.19 28.21 -31.36
CA VAL A 379 18.53 27.45 -30.16
C VAL A 379 18.02 26.02 -30.34
N ARG A 380 18.84 25.04 -29.97
CA ARG A 380 18.48 23.63 -30.00
C ARG A 380 18.57 23.06 -28.58
N LEU A 381 17.48 22.47 -28.09
CA LEU A 381 17.51 21.77 -26.80
C LEU A 381 18.20 20.43 -26.96
N TYR A 382 18.92 20.00 -25.92
CA TYR A 382 19.61 18.72 -25.83
C TYR A 382 19.25 18.06 -24.49
#